data_AF-A0A950P714-F1
#
_entry.id   AF-A0A950P714-F1
#
_cell.length_a   1.000
_cell.length_b   1.000
_cell.length_c   1.000
_cell.angle_alpha   90.00
_cell.angle_beta   90.00
_cell.angle_gamma   90.00
#
_symmetry.space_group_name_H-M   'P 1'
#
loop_
_entity.id
_entity.type
_entity.pdbx_description
1 polymer ?
#
loop_
_entity_poly.entity_id
_entity_poly.type
_entity_poly.pdbx_seq_one_letter_code
_entity_poly.pdbx_strand_id
1 'polypeptide(L)'
;MLPVLLFAAFWAILGVAVFFLAVRPGRRAARRRAPGARRAAATVFAIVYIGFGVVLPVVFLTGNHRNANAQVGGLTLTAGEKQGRLLFGQHCAVCHTLAAANAVGKVGPNLDQIRPSASLVLHTIENGCVQNPPAPSSSQTCLGQGTMPSNVVQGTAAQDVASFVARVAGQE
;
A
#
# COMPACT_ATOMS: atom_id res chain seq x y z
N MET A 1 -10.44 -1.69 -4.27
CA MET A 1 -10.19 -2.65 -5.38
C MET A 1 -11.08 -2.40 -6.61
N LEU A 2 -12.38 -2.09 -6.43
CA LEU A 2 -13.30 -1.81 -7.54
C LEU A 2 -12.79 -0.76 -8.57
N PRO A 3 -12.17 0.37 -8.18
CA PRO A 3 -11.67 1.35 -9.16
C PRO A 3 -10.52 0.83 -10.01
N VAL A 4 -9.66 -0.02 -9.42
CA VAL A 4 -8.52 -0.66 -10.11
C VAL A 4 -9.03 -1.66 -11.14
N LEU A 5 -10.06 -2.43 -10.80
CA LEU A 5 -10.70 -3.38 -11.71
C LEU A 5 -11.37 -2.66 -12.90
N LEU A 6 -12.05 -1.54 -12.66
CA LEU A 6 -12.65 -0.73 -13.73
C LEU A 6 -11.59 -0.13 -14.67
N PHE A 7 -10.48 0.35 -14.10
CA PHE A 7 -9.35 0.85 -14.89
C PHE A 7 -8.73 -0.26 -15.77
N ALA A 8 -8.46 -1.43 -15.20
CA ALA A 8 -7.92 -2.57 -15.93
C ALA A 8 -8.89 -3.08 -17.02
N ALA A 9 -10.19 -3.19 -16.69
CA ALA A 9 -11.22 -3.60 -17.64
C ALA A 9 -11.35 -2.62 -18.81
N PHE A 10 -11.28 -1.31 -18.56
CA PHE A 10 -11.31 -0.30 -19.61
C PHE A 10 -10.18 -0.49 -20.63
N TRP A 11 -8.93 -0.66 -20.15
CA TRP A 11 -7.77 -0.87 -21.02
C TRP A 11 -7.80 -2.22 -21.75
N ALA A 12 -8.27 -3.27 -21.08
CA ALA A 12 -8.45 -4.59 -21.71
C ALA A 12 -9.48 -4.53 -22.84
N ILE A 13 -10.64 -3.89 -22.60
CA ILE A 13 -11.70 -3.74 -23.61
C ILE A 13 -11.21 -2.86 -24.76
N LEU A 14 -10.49 -1.77 -24.49
CA LEU A 14 -9.92 -0.90 -25.51
C LEU A 14 -8.90 -1.66 -26.38
N GLY A 15 -8.01 -2.43 -25.76
CA GLY A 15 -7.02 -3.25 -26.47
C GLY A 15 -7.68 -4.32 -27.35
N VAL A 16 -8.68 -5.02 -26.81
CA VAL A 16 -9.48 -6.00 -27.57
C VAL A 16 -10.22 -5.32 -28.73
N ALA A 17 -10.82 -4.16 -28.51
CA ALA A 17 -11.54 -3.43 -29.57
C ALA A 17 -10.60 -2.98 -30.69
N VAL A 18 -9.40 -2.48 -30.36
CA VAL A 18 -8.38 -2.09 -31.35
C VAL A 18 -7.86 -3.32 -32.11
N PHE A 19 -7.59 -4.42 -31.42
CA PHE A 19 -7.18 -5.68 -32.04
C PHE A 19 -8.21 -6.18 -33.04
N PHE A 20 -9.49 -6.25 -32.64
CA PHE A 20 -10.56 -6.68 -33.54
C PHE A 20 -10.86 -5.68 -34.66
N LEU A 21 -10.56 -4.39 -34.49
CA LEU A 21 -10.62 -3.40 -35.57
C LEU A 21 -9.49 -3.58 -36.59
N ALA A 22 -8.29 -3.96 -36.13
CA ALA A 22 -7.12 -4.21 -36.97
C ALA A 22 -7.21 -5.54 -37.72
N VAL A 23 -7.79 -6.58 -37.10
CA VAL A 23 -7.93 -7.93 -37.66
C VAL A 23 -9.15 -8.09 -38.59
N ARG A 24 -10.00 -7.06 -38.77
CA ARG A 24 -11.17 -7.19 -39.67
C ARG A 24 -10.72 -7.47 -41.11
N PRO A 25 -11.10 -8.60 -41.72
CA PRO A 25 -10.79 -8.88 -43.12
C PRO A 25 -11.45 -7.82 -43.99
N GLY A 26 -10.65 -7.13 -44.79
CA GLY A 26 -11.06 -5.98 -45.57
C GLY A 26 -12.09 -6.34 -46.63
N ARG A 27 -13.39 -6.21 -46.31
CA ARG A 27 -14.40 -6.00 -47.36
C ARG A 27 -14.15 -4.62 -47.93
N ARG A 28 -13.54 -4.56 -49.12
CA ARG A 28 -13.48 -3.39 -49.99
C ARG A 28 -14.91 -2.98 -50.36
N ALA A 29 -15.62 -2.35 -49.43
CA ALA A 29 -16.82 -1.59 -49.72
C ALA A 29 -16.40 -0.13 -49.70
N ALA A 30 -16.28 0.45 -50.89
CA ALA A 30 -16.03 1.87 -51.11
C ALA A 30 -17.22 2.71 -50.62
N ARG A 31 -17.38 2.83 -49.29
CA ARG A 31 -18.16 3.94 -48.72
C ARG A 31 -17.22 5.13 -48.60
N ARG A 32 -17.44 6.14 -49.45
CA ARG A 32 -16.86 7.49 -49.31
C ARG A 32 -17.17 7.98 -47.89
N ARG A 33 -16.21 7.81 -46.98
CA ARG A 33 -16.32 8.28 -45.59
C ARG A 33 -16.18 9.79 -45.65
N ALA A 34 -17.18 10.53 -45.14
CA ALA A 34 -17.20 11.98 -45.19
C ALA A 34 -15.87 12.56 -44.67
N PRO A 35 -15.26 13.55 -45.37
CA PRO A 35 -14.04 14.19 -44.93
C PRO A 35 -14.34 14.96 -43.64
N GLY A 36 -14.00 14.37 -42.50
CA GLY A 36 -14.33 14.90 -41.18
C GLY A 36 -14.60 13.80 -40.15
N ALA A 37 -15.23 12.69 -40.55
CA ALA A 37 -15.56 11.58 -39.65
C ALA A 37 -14.32 10.90 -39.05
N ARG A 38 -13.22 10.85 -39.81
CA ARG A 38 -11.93 10.32 -39.30
C ARG A 38 -11.26 11.27 -38.31
N ARG A 39 -11.36 12.59 -38.51
CA ARG A 39 -10.79 13.60 -37.61
C ARG A 39 -11.59 13.65 -36.30
N ALA A 40 -12.92 13.61 -36.38
CA ALA A 40 -13.78 13.53 -35.20
C ALA A 40 -13.51 12.27 -34.36
N ALA A 41 -13.40 11.09 -35.01
CA ALA A 41 -13.08 9.85 -34.31
C ALA A 41 -11.69 9.87 -33.65
N ALA A 42 -10.67 10.43 -34.33
CA ALA A 42 -9.33 10.58 -33.76
C ALA A 42 -9.31 11.55 -32.56
N THR A 43 -10.10 12.62 -32.62
CA THR A 43 -10.20 13.62 -31.54
C THR A 43 -10.87 13.02 -30.31
N VAL A 44 -11.98 12.30 -30.50
CA VAL A 44 -12.65 11.58 -29.40
C VAL A 44 -11.73 10.53 -28.79
N PHE A 45 -11.01 9.77 -29.61
CA PHE A 45 -10.04 8.78 -29.13
C PHE A 45 -8.91 9.43 -28.33
N ALA A 46 -8.36 10.56 -28.79
CA ALA A 46 -7.33 11.30 -28.07
C ALA A 46 -7.83 11.85 -26.73
N ILE A 47 -9.05 12.40 -26.68
CA ILE A 47 -9.67 12.90 -25.44
C ILE A 47 -9.88 11.75 -24.44
N VAL A 48 -10.40 10.62 -24.89
CA VAL A 48 -10.62 9.44 -24.04
C VAL A 48 -9.29 8.88 -23.54
N TYR A 49 -8.27 8.78 -24.40
CA TYR A 49 -6.96 8.27 -24.04
C TYR A 49 -6.23 9.22 -23.07
N ILE A 50 -6.34 10.53 -23.24
CA ILE A 50 -5.75 11.51 -22.31
C ILE A 50 -6.54 11.51 -20.98
N GLY A 51 -7.87 11.44 -21.03
CA GLY A 51 -8.71 11.37 -19.83
C GLY A 51 -8.43 10.12 -18.99
N PHE A 52 -8.44 8.93 -19.61
CA PHE A 52 -8.20 7.68 -18.90
C PHE A 52 -6.71 7.38 -18.67
N GLY A 53 -5.83 7.79 -19.57
CA GLY A 53 -4.39 7.47 -19.51
C GLY A 53 -3.54 8.49 -18.77
N VAL A 54 -4.01 9.72 -18.60
CA VAL A 54 -3.25 10.78 -17.91
C VAL A 54 -4.03 11.36 -16.74
N VAL A 55 -5.27 11.81 -16.96
CA VAL A 55 -6.04 12.49 -15.91
C VAL A 55 -6.38 11.54 -14.76
N LEU A 56 -6.89 10.35 -15.05
CA LEU A 56 -7.21 9.37 -14.02
C LEU A 56 -5.99 8.95 -13.18
N PRO A 57 -4.83 8.59 -13.77
CA PRO A 57 -3.62 8.33 -13.00
C PRO A 57 -3.14 9.52 -12.16
N VAL A 58 -3.17 10.74 -12.70
CA VAL A 58 -2.76 11.95 -11.96
C VAL A 58 -3.69 12.23 -10.78
N VAL A 59 -5.01 12.11 -10.97
CA VAL A 59 -5.99 12.25 -9.89
C VAL A 59 -5.83 11.16 -8.84
N PHE A 60 -5.55 9.92 -9.26
CA PHE A 60 -5.34 8.82 -8.33
C PHE A 60 -4.05 8.99 -7.52
N LEU A 61 -2.95 9.39 -8.15
CA LEU A 61 -1.69 9.70 -7.47
C LEU A 61 -1.89 10.85 -6.48
N THR A 62 -2.43 11.99 -6.93
CA THR A 62 -2.58 13.19 -6.08
C THR A 62 -3.65 13.06 -4.99
N GLY A 63 -4.74 12.33 -5.26
CA GLY A 63 -5.84 12.12 -4.32
C GLY A 63 -5.55 11.06 -3.25
N ASN A 64 -4.77 10.02 -3.57
CA ASN A 64 -4.50 8.92 -2.65
C ASN A 64 -3.57 9.31 -1.49
N HIS A 65 -2.67 10.29 -1.69
CA HIS A 65 -1.75 10.75 -0.65
C HIS A 65 -2.43 11.42 0.55
N ARG A 66 -3.66 11.96 0.40
CA ARG A 66 -4.36 12.66 1.50
C ARG A 66 -5.18 11.73 2.39
N ASN A 67 -5.65 10.59 1.87
CA ASN A 67 -6.72 9.81 2.53
C ASN A 67 -6.30 8.37 2.90
N ALA A 68 -5.44 7.70 2.13
CA ALA A 68 -5.14 6.28 2.36
C ALA A 68 -4.32 6.00 3.63
N ASN A 69 -3.54 7.00 4.09
CA ASN A 69 -2.70 6.86 5.29
C ASN A 69 -3.41 7.25 6.59
N ALA A 70 -4.57 7.92 6.52
CA ALA A 70 -5.21 8.50 7.70
C ALA A 70 -6.18 7.58 8.43
N GLN A 71 -6.66 6.51 7.76
CA GLN A 71 -7.65 5.60 8.31
C GLN A 71 -7.18 4.15 8.29
N VAL A 72 -7.33 3.50 9.45
CA VAL A 72 -7.09 2.07 9.68
C VAL A 72 -8.31 1.54 10.41
N GLY A 73 -9.11 0.65 9.82
CA GLY A 73 -10.28 0.07 10.49
C GLY A 73 -11.28 1.10 11.05
N GLY A 74 -11.40 2.28 10.43
CA GLY A 74 -12.24 3.39 10.94
C GLY A 74 -11.60 4.26 12.02
N LEU A 75 -10.36 3.97 12.45
CA LEU A 75 -9.58 4.80 13.36
C LEU A 75 -8.95 5.97 12.61
N THR A 76 -9.03 7.16 13.19
CA THR A 76 -8.35 8.35 12.66
C THR A 76 -7.00 8.49 13.37
N LEU A 77 -5.91 8.37 12.60
CA LEU A 77 -4.56 8.48 13.16
C LEU A 77 -4.15 9.94 13.39
N THR A 78 -3.44 10.19 14.49
CA THR A 78 -2.73 11.44 14.77
C THR A 78 -1.56 11.65 13.79
N ALA A 79 -0.94 12.84 13.79
CA ALA A 79 0.22 13.10 12.95
C ALA A 79 1.40 12.16 13.27
N GLY A 80 1.68 11.92 14.56
CA GLY A 80 2.72 10.99 15.01
C GLY A 80 2.42 9.55 14.61
N GLU A 81 1.18 9.07 14.79
CA GLU A 81 0.82 7.71 14.38
C GLU A 81 0.88 7.50 12.85
N LYS A 82 0.57 8.53 12.05
CA LYS A 82 0.78 8.48 10.59
C LYS A 82 2.26 8.33 10.25
N GLN A 83 3.12 9.08 10.93
CA GLN A 83 4.56 8.96 10.76
C GLN A 83 5.06 7.57 11.22
N GLY A 84 4.56 7.09 12.36
CA GLY A 84 4.81 5.75 12.89
C GLY A 84 4.42 4.65 11.90
N ARG A 85 3.28 4.78 11.23
CA ARG A 85 2.86 3.86 10.16
C ARG A 85 3.85 3.81 8.99
N LEU A 86 4.35 4.97 8.56
CA LEU A 86 5.33 5.04 7.47
C LEU A 86 6.65 4.37 7.89
N LEU A 87 7.16 4.69 9.07
CA LEU A 87 8.38 4.11 9.62
C LEU A 87 8.24 2.60 9.83
N PHE A 88 7.08 2.14 10.33
CA PHE A 88 6.78 0.72 10.47
C PHE A 88 6.86 -0.01 9.13
N GLY A 89 6.29 0.57 8.07
CA GLY A 89 6.36 0.03 6.71
C GLY A 89 7.79 -0.11 6.19
N GLN A 90 8.67 0.83 6.53
CA GLN A 90 10.07 0.86 6.08
C GLN A 90 10.97 -0.10 6.86
N HIS A 91 10.75 -0.23 8.16
CA HIS A 91 11.71 -0.88 9.05
C HIS A 91 11.20 -2.17 9.70
N CYS A 92 9.89 -2.36 9.84
CA CYS A 92 9.31 -3.44 10.66
C CYS A 92 8.49 -4.44 9.84
N ALA A 93 7.86 -4.00 8.75
CA ALA A 93 6.88 -4.77 8.00
C ALA A 93 7.43 -6.05 7.35
N VAL A 94 8.74 -6.09 7.06
CA VAL A 94 9.42 -7.28 6.52
C VAL A 94 9.45 -8.43 7.54
N CYS A 95 9.53 -8.12 8.82
CA CYS A 95 9.65 -9.12 9.88
C CYS A 95 8.32 -9.40 10.59
N HIS A 96 7.47 -8.39 10.79
CA HIS A 96 6.27 -8.49 11.61
C HIS A 96 4.99 -8.54 10.80
N THR A 97 3.97 -9.22 11.34
CA THR A 97 2.59 -9.11 10.87
C THR A 97 1.91 -7.96 11.61
N LEU A 98 1.27 -7.05 10.87
CA LEU A 98 0.41 -5.98 11.37
C LEU A 98 -0.54 -5.55 10.25
N ALA A 99 -1.82 -5.90 10.35
CA ALA A 99 -2.84 -5.70 9.33
C ALA A 99 -3.01 -4.22 8.96
N ALA A 100 -3.01 -3.35 9.96
CA ALA A 100 -3.08 -1.90 9.81
C ALA A 100 -2.00 -1.30 8.89
N ALA A 101 -0.84 -1.93 8.83
CA ALA A 101 0.28 -1.54 7.99
C ALA A 101 0.39 -2.38 6.70
N ASN A 102 -0.58 -3.27 6.43
CA ASN A 102 -0.52 -4.29 5.37
C ASN A 102 0.75 -5.15 5.45
N ALA A 103 1.25 -5.38 6.67
CA ALA A 103 2.46 -6.13 6.92
C ALA A 103 2.14 -7.60 7.22
N VAL A 104 2.87 -8.51 6.59
CA VAL A 104 2.64 -9.97 6.67
C VAL A 104 3.88 -10.75 7.07
N GLY A 105 4.91 -10.07 7.60
CA GLY A 105 6.15 -10.70 8.04
C GLY A 105 5.92 -11.77 9.10
N LYS A 106 6.71 -12.86 9.03
CA LYS A 106 6.57 -14.05 9.90
C LYS A 106 7.80 -14.36 10.74
N VAL A 107 8.84 -13.52 10.65
CA VAL A 107 10.06 -13.68 11.44
C VAL A 107 9.81 -13.22 12.88
N GLY A 108 9.23 -12.03 13.03
CA GLY A 108 8.76 -11.51 14.30
C GLY A 108 7.35 -12.00 14.64
N PRO A 109 6.88 -11.79 15.88
CA PRO A 109 5.52 -12.12 16.28
C PRO A 109 4.49 -11.33 15.47
N ASN A 110 3.28 -11.89 15.41
CA ASN A 110 2.11 -11.18 14.92
C ASN A 110 1.65 -10.14 15.97
N LEU A 111 1.79 -8.86 15.63
CA LEU A 111 1.48 -7.76 16.54
C LEU A 111 -0.02 -7.61 16.78
N ASP A 112 -0.86 -7.99 15.82
CA ASP A 112 -2.32 -8.00 16.00
C ASP A 112 -2.78 -9.03 17.03
N GLN A 113 -2.02 -10.11 17.19
CA GLN A 113 -2.34 -11.16 18.17
C GLN A 113 -1.86 -10.78 19.58
N ILE A 114 -0.59 -10.36 19.70
CA ILE A 114 0.01 -10.10 21.01
C ILE A 114 -0.37 -8.74 21.59
N ARG A 115 -0.86 -7.80 20.76
CA ARG A 115 -1.39 -6.47 21.16
C ARG A 115 -0.50 -5.76 22.20
N PRO A 116 0.77 -5.48 21.85
CA PRO A 116 1.73 -4.96 22.82
C PRO A 116 1.40 -3.51 23.18
N SER A 117 1.68 -3.12 24.43
CA SER A 117 1.56 -1.72 24.85
C SER A 117 2.63 -0.85 24.17
N ALA A 118 2.39 0.46 24.05
CA ALA A 118 3.35 1.39 23.46
C ALA A 118 4.71 1.36 24.21
N SER A 119 4.69 1.23 25.54
CA SER A 119 5.90 1.13 26.34
C SER A 119 6.71 -0.13 26.03
N LEU A 120 6.05 -1.27 25.82
CA LEU A 120 6.71 -2.52 25.44
C LEU A 120 7.31 -2.42 24.04
N VAL A 121 6.56 -1.85 23.09
CA VAL A 121 7.05 -1.64 21.72
C VAL A 121 8.27 -0.74 21.72
N LEU A 122 8.21 0.40 22.42
CA LEU A 122 9.34 1.34 22.52
C LEU A 122 10.57 0.67 23.12
N HIS A 123 10.41 0.01 24.27
CA HIS A 123 11.51 -0.71 24.92
C HIS A 123 12.13 -1.75 23.99
N THR A 124 11.31 -2.49 23.24
CA THR A 124 11.81 -3.53 22.32
C THR A 124 12.52 -2.94 21.11
N ILE A 125 12.05 -1.80 20.59
CA ILE A 125 12.73 -1.05 19.52
C ILE A 125 14.12 -0.58 19.99
N GLU A 126 14.21 -0.06 21.21
CA GLU A 126 15.45 0.50 21.76
C GLU A 126 16.46 -0.59 22.12
N ASN A 127 16.01 -1.71 22.68
CA ASN A 127 16.89 -2.73 23.25
C ASN A 127 17.05 -3.98 22.39
N GLY A 128 16.15 -4.20 21.42
CA GLY A 128 16.10 -5.44 20.65
C GLY A 128 15.76 -6.66 21.50
N CYS A 129 15.89 -7.84 20.90
CA CYS A 129 15.75 -9.13 21.58
C CYS A 129 16.57 -10.20 20.86
N VAL A 130 16.91 -11.28 21.55
CA VAL A 130 17.56 -12.49 21.00
C VAL A 130 16.73 -13.74 21.35
N GLN A 131 16.84 -14.81 20.58
CA GLN A 131 16.05 -16.03 20.85
C GLN A 131 16.41 -16.72 22.17
N ASN A 132 17.70 -16.74 22.53
CA ASN A 132 18.20 -17.43 23.72
C ASN A 132 19.20 -16.53 24.48
N PRO A 133 18.71 -15.55 25.24
CA PRO A 133 19.58 -14.69 26.04
C PRO A 133 20.21 -15.46 27.22
N PRO A 134 21.46 -15.19 27.63
CA PRO A 134 22.08 -15.82 28.79
C PRO A 134 21.35 -15.43 30.08
N ALA A 135 21.13 -16.36 31.00
CA ALA A 135 20.52 -16.09 32.31
C ALA A 135 21.45 -15.17 33.10
N PRO A 136 21.13 -13.87 33.21
CA PRO A 136 19.86 -13.40 33.79
C PRO A 136 18.90 -12.63 32.86
N SER A 137 19.15 -12.60 31.55
CA SER A 137 18.50 -11.67 30.60
C SER A 137 17.23 -12.18 29.92
N SER A 138 16.32 -12.83 30.66
CA SER A 138 15.04 -13.35 30.11
C SER A 138 14.12 -12.27 29.52
N SER A 139 14.27 -11.01 29.92
CA SER A 139 13.54 -9.87 29.34
C SER A 139 13.95 -9.55 27.90
N GLN A 140 15.06 -10.12 27.41
CA GLN A 140 15.55 -9.97 26.04
C GLN A 140 15.13 -11.14 25.14
N THR A 141 14.25 -12.04 25.59
CA THR A 141 13.81 -13.17 24.78
C THR A 141 12.83 -12.72 23.70
N CYS A 142 13.14 -13.01 22.43
CA CYS A 142 12.22 -12.73 21.33
C CYS A 142 11.00 -13.65 21.34
N LEU A 143 9.83 -13.08 21.02
CA LEU A 143 8.57 -13.81 20.84
C LEU A 143 8.40 -14.42 19.43
N GLY A 144 9.35 -14.19 18.52
CA GLY A 144 9.37 -14.69 17.15
C GLY A 144 10.59 -15.57 16.87
N GLN A 145 10.72 -16.06 15.63
CA GLN A 145 11.74 -17.03 15.17
C GLN A 145 13.10 -16.40 14.80
N GLY A 146 13.42 -15.22 15.34
CA GLY A 146 14.64 -14.49 14.99
C GLY A 146 15.09 -13.53 16.08
N THR A 147 16.22 -12.87 15.84
CA THR A 147 16.77 -11.80 16.67
C THR A 147 16.29 -10.46 16.15
N MET A 148 15.72 -9.62 17.03
CA MET A 148 15.36 -8.26 16.68
C MET A 148 16.53 -7.33 17.03
N PRO A 149 17.09 -6.59 16.06
CA PRO A 149 18.15 -5.62 16.34
C PRO A 149 17.63 -4.48 17.23
N SER A 150 18.52 -3.88 18.02
CA SER A 150 18.25 -2.70 18.82
C SER A 150 18.37 -1.42 17.97
N ASN A 151 17.73 -0.34 18.44
CA ASN A 151 17.81 1.02 17.87
C ASN A 151 17.46 1.11 16.37
N VAL A 152 16.52 0.27 15.91
CA VAL A 152 16.06 0.24 14.50
C VAL A 152 15.54 1.61 14.05
N VAL A 153 14.85 2.29 14.96
CA VAL A 153 14.50 3.71 14.90
C VAL A 153 14.73 4.30 16.30
N GLN A 154 14.94 5.62 16.41
CA GLN A 154 15.38 6.26 17.65
C GLN A 154 14.60 7.54 17.95
N GLY A 155 14.59 7.95 19.22
CA GLY A 155 13.96 9.18 19.67
C GLY A 155 12.46 9.25 19.35
N THR A 156 12.01 10.38 18.80
CA THR A 156 10.60 10.59 18.44
C THR A 156 10.10 9.59 17.41
N ALA A 157 10.97 9.13 16.48
CA ALA A 157 10.59 8.13 15.49
C ALA A 157 10.22 6.78 16.14
N ALA A 158 10.92 6.38 17.21
CA ALA A 158 10.58 5.18 17.96
C ALA A 158 9.25 5.33 18.72
N GLN A 159 9.00 6.51 19.29
CA GLN A 159 7.75 6.83 19.98
C GLN A 159 6.55 6.85 19.02
N ASP A 160 6.73 7.40 17.82
CA ASP A 160 5.70 7.41 16.77
C ASP A 160 5.34 5.99 16.32
N VAL A 161 6.35 5.12 16.10
CA VAL A 161 6.10 3.70 15.77
C VAL A 161 5.40 2.99 16.93
N ALA A 162 5.87 3.19 18.16
CA ALA A 162 5.31 2.57 19.34
C ALA A 162 3.84 2.96 19.59
N SER A 163 3.53 4.25 19.45
CA SER A 163 2.16 4.75 19.56
C SER A 163 1.26 4.19 18.45
N PHE A 164 1.74 4.18 17.20
CA PHE A 164 1.03 3.59 16.07
C PHE A 164 0.70 2.12 16.29
N VAL A 165 1.70 1.28 16.62
CA VAL A 165 1.49 -0.16 16.83
C VAL A 165 0.49 -0.41 17.95
N ALA A 166 0.65 0.25 19.09
CA ALA A 166 -0.26 0.07 20.23
C ALA A 166 -1.69 0.54 19.91
N ARG A 167 -1.83 1.55 19.06
CA ARG A 167 -3.13 2.09 18.65
C ARG A 167 -3.94 1.12 17.78
N VAL A 168 -3.25 0.41 16.89
CA VAL A 168 -3.87 -0.34 15.78
C VAL A 168 -3.77 -1.86 15.93
N ALA A 169 -2.93 -2.38 16.82
CA ALA A 169 -2.78 -3.81 17.01
C ALA A 169 -4.12 -4.45 17.41
N GLY A 170 -4.58 -5.41 16.60
CA GLY A 170 -5.86 -6.11 16.80
C GLY A 170 -7.08 -5.32 16.34
N GLN A 171 -6.88 -4.26 15.57
CA GLN A 171 -7.92 -3.45 14.91
C GLN A 171 -7.84 -3.73 13.40
N GLU A 172 -8.53 -4.79 12.97
CA GLU A 172 -8.62 -5.25 11.57
C GLU A 172 -9.96 -4.90 10.91
#